data_AF-A0A7C9F2N2-F1
#
_entry.id   AF-A0A7C9F2N2-F1
#
_cell.length_a   1.000
_cell.length_b   1.000
_cell.length_c   1.000
_cell.angle_alpha   90.00
_cell.angle_beta   90.00
_cell.angle_gamma   90.00
#
_symmetry.space_group_name_H-M   'P 1'
#
loop_
_entity.id
_entity.type
_entity.pdbx_description
1 polymer ?
#
loop_
_entity_poly.entity_id
_entity_poly.type
_entity_poly.pdbx_seq_one_letter_code
_entity_poly.pdbx_strand_id
1 'polypeptide(L)'
;QGQLLPNIFPRLASLEHLDLSDNNFEAKFSLSSFGNLAKLQFLDLSRSQLQVEIEDSSWYPSFQLQYLGLQACKLNWSEGTMAKFLSKQNNLSYIDLSDNDLPDSFASWILDNKTLLTELDRENDSATLLLYFRHSLDTLIIA
;
A
#
# COMPACT_ATOMS: atom_id res chain seq x y z
N GLN A 1 11.36 17.98 -11.03
CA GLN A 1 11.51 16.59 -11.46
C GLN A 1 12.82 16.06 -10.88
N GLY A 2 12.73 15.00 -10.09
CA GLY A 2 13.89 14.26 -9.58
C GLY A 2 13.81 12.82 -10.06
N GLN A 3 14.94 12.12 -10.19
CA GLN A 3 14.94 10.70 -10.53
C GLN A 3 15.10 9.87 -9.25
N LEU A 4 14.15 8.98 -8.97
CA LEU A 4 14.29 8.00 -7.90
C LEU A 4 15.23 6.89 -8.38
N LEU A 5 16.38 6.73 -7.73
CA LEU A 5 17.41 5.75 -8.12
C LEU A 5 17.29 4.48 -7.26
N PRO A 6 16.70 3.38 -7.76
CA PRO A 6 16.37 2.23 -6.92
C PRO A 6 17.59 1.48 -6.38
N ASN A 7 18.73 1.62 -7.05
CA ASN A 7 20.00 0.97 -6.69
C ASN A 7 20.64 1.50 -5.38
N ILE A 8 20.13 2.60 -4.82
CA ILE A 8 20.64 3.15 -3.56
C ILE A 8 20.08 2.38 -2.35
N PHE A 9 18.84 1.89 -2.44
CA PHE A 9 18.14 1.30 -1.30
C PHE A 9 18.77 0.03 -0.75
N PRO A 10 19.28 -0.91 -1.57
CA PRO A 10 19.91 -2.12 -1.03
C PRO A 10 21.10 -1.86 -0.09
N ARG A 11 21.69 -0.65 -0.10
CA ARG A 11 22.82 -0.27 0.76
C ARG A 11 22.37 0.29 2.12
N LEU A 12 21.08 0.57 2.31
CA LEU A 12 20.52 1.21 3.49
C LEU A 12 19.95 0.17 4.47
N ALA A 13 20.71 -0.88 4.79
CA ALA A 13 20.22 -2.05 5.54
C ALA A 13 19.66 -1.75 6.96
N SER A 14 19.93 -0.56 7.51
CA SER A 14 19.38 -0.11 8.81
C SER A 14 18.19 0.84 8.68
N LEU A 15 17.68 1.09 7.46
CA LEU A 15 16.55 1.98 7.24
C LEU A 15 15.28 1.36 7.80
N GLU A 16 14.64 2.07 8.74
CA GLU A 16 13.39 1.68 9.39
C GLU A 16 12.21 2.52 8.88
N HIS A 17 12.49 3.75 8.45
CA HIS A 17 11.51 4.73 8.03
C HIS A 17 11.95 5.37 6.72
N LEU A 18 11.09 5.31 5.71
CA LEU A 18 11.28 5.95 4.42
C LEU A 18 10.03 6.70 4.03
N ASP A 19 10.12 8.04 4.05
CA ASP A 19 9.09 8.93 3.53
C ASP A 19 9.65 9.61 2.28
N LEU A 20 8.99 9.36 1.15
CA LEU A 20 9.26 9.95 -0.15
C LEU A 20 8.01 10.64 -0.70
N SER A 21 6.98 10.84 0.12
CA SER A 21 5.71 11.43 -0.28
C SER A 21 5.87 12.87 -0.80
N ASP A 22 4.88 13.34 -1.57
CA ASP A 22 4.81 14.70 -2.11
C ASP A 22 6.02 15.13 -2.96
N ASN A 23 6.65 14.15 -3.63
CA ASN A 23 7.74 14.41 -4.57
C ASN A 23 7.28 14.35 -6.04
N ASN A 24 8.11 14.82 -6.96
CA ASN A 24 7.81 14.73 -8.39
C ASN A 24 8.84 13.82 -9.09
N PHE A 25 8.73 12.52 -8.87
CA PHE A 25 9.65 11.51 -9.41
C PHE A 25 9.31 11.04 -10.82
N GLU A 26 8.04 11.11 -11.24
CA GLU A 26 7.54 10.74 -12.58
C GLU A 26 8.22 9.48 -13.15
N ALA A 27 8.05 8.34 -12.49
CA ALA A 27 8.71 7.10 -12.89
C ALA A 27 7.87 5.86 -12.54
N LYS A 28 8.13 4.77 -13.24
CA LYS A 28 7.75 3.43 -12.77
C LYS A 28 8.66 3.03 -11.61
N PHE A 29 8.09 2.46 -10.57
CA PHE A 29 8.85 2.04 -9.40
C PHE A 29 8.37 0.68 -8.89
N SER A 30 9.32 -0.25 -8.77
CA SER A 30 9.09 -1.60 -8.29
C SER A 30 9.42 -1.70 -6.81
N LEU A 31 8.46 -2.14 -5.98
CA LEU A 31 8.68 -2.31 -4.53
C LEU A 31 9.78 -3.33 -4.21
N SER A 32 10.10 -4.23 -5.16
CA SER A 32 11.20 -5.19 -5.02
C SER A 32 12.57 -4.53 -4.83
N SER A 33 12.70 -3.26 -5.22
CA SER A 33 13.88 -2.41 -4.98
C SER A 33 14.21 -2.26 -3.48
N PHE A 34 13.23 -2.45 -2.60
CA PHE A 34 13.40 -2.44 -1.15
C PHE A 34 13.73 -3.82 -0.55
N GLY A 35 13.95 -4.85 -1.37
CA GLY A 35 14.03 -6.25 -0.93
C GLY A 35 15.06 -6.55 0.19
N ASN A 36 16.12 -5.75 0.32
CA ASN A 36 17.16 -5.91 1.34
C ASN A 36 16.98 -5.02 2.59
N LEU A 37 15.90 -4.23 2.64
CA LEU A 37 15.64 -3.32 3.75
C LEU A 37 14.95 -4.03 4.91
N ALA A 38 15.54 -5.08 5.47
CA ALA A 38 14.88 -5.97 6.44
C ALA A 38 14.31 -5.29 7.69
N LYS A 39 14.77 -4.07 8.03
CA LYS A 39 14.26 -3.28 9.16
C LYS A 39 13.14 -2.29 8.80
N LEU A 40 12.80 -2.14 7.52
CA LEU A 40 11.81 -1.16 7.08
C LEU A 40 10.44 -1.45 7.69
N GLN A 41 9.86 -0.45 8.34
CA GLN A 41 8.57 -0.51 9.03
C GLN A 41 7.62 0.58 8.55
N PHE A 42 8.14 1.72 8.11
CA PHE A 42 7.35 2.82 7.58
C PHE A 42 7.78 3.11 6.14
N LEU A 43 6.83 3.06 5.22
CA LEU A 43 7.02 3.44 3.82
C LEU A 43 5.88 4.35 3.37
N ASP A 44 6.21 5.57 2.95
CA ASP A 44 5.27 6.47 2.29
C ASP A 44 5.81 6.92 0.93
N LEU A 45 5.07 6.61 -0.14
CA LEU A 45 5.36 7.03 -1.52
C LEU A 45 4.24 7.93 -2.06
N SER A 46 3.30 8.35 -1.21
CA SER A 46 2.06 9.01 -1.62
C SER A 46 2.31 10.27 -2.44
N ARG A 47 1.41 10.54 -3.40
CA ARG A 47 1.43 11.76 -4.23
C ARG A 47 2.76 12.04 -4.94
N SER A 48 3.51 10.98 -5.25
CA SER A 48 4.87 11.10 -5.81
C SER A 48 4.96 11.05 -7.35
N GLN A 49 3.81 11.03 -8.04
CA GLN A 49 3.69 10.77 -9.49
C GLN A 49 4.35 9.46 -9.93
N LEU A 50 4.53 8.52 -9.01
CA LEU A 50 5.04 7.19 -9.29
C LEU A 50 3.94 6.31 -9.88
N GLN A 51 4.33 5.37 -10.75
CA GLN A 51 3.53 4.19 -11.07
C GLN A 51 4.13 3.03 -10.29
N VAL A 52 3.50 2.66 -9.17
CA VAL A 52 4.02 1.63 -8.27
C VAL A 52 3.53 0.25 -8.69
N GLU A 53 4.47 -0.69 -8.80
CA GLU A 53 4.21 -2.08 -9.19
C GLU A 53 5.06 -3.09 -8.43
N ILE A 54 4.75 -4.38 -8.65
CA ILE A 54 5.58 -5.50 -8.23
C ILE A 54 5.86 -6.33 -9.48
N GLU A 55 7.09 -6.26 -9.97
CA GLU A 55 7.50 -6.88 -11.23
C GLU A 55 7.55 -8.42 -11.17
N ASP A 56 7.77 -8.99 -9.98
CA ASP A 56 7.94 -10.43 -9.79
C ASP A 56 6.99 -10.97 -8.70
N SER A 57 6.01 -11.78 -9.12
CA SER A 57 5.06 -12.43 -8.21
C SER A 57 5.69 -13.47 -7.26
N SER A 58 6.95 -13.86 -7.50
CA SER A 58 7.74 -14.76 -6.64
C SER A 58 8.62 -14.01 -5.64
N TRP A 59 8.69 -12.69 -5.71
CA TRP A 59 9.42 -11.88 -4.75
C TRP A 59 8.73 -11.86 -3.39
N TYR A 60 9.52 -12.01 -2.32
CA TYR A 60 9.07 -11.90 -0.94
C TYR A 60 9.84 -10.78 -0.23
N PRO A 61 9.16 -9.76 0.31
CA PRO A 61 9.82 -8.71 1.09
C PRO A 61 10.42 -9.31 2.36
N SER A 62 11.65 -8.96 2.67
CA SER A 62 12.30 -9.33 3.94
C SER A 62 11.82 -8.48 5.13
N PHE A 63 11.14 -7.38 4.83
CA PHE A 63 10.65 -6.40 5.79
C PHE A 63 9.18 -6.61 6.17
N GLN A 64 8.79 -6.04 7.31
CA GLN A 64 7.43 -6.06 7.84
C GLN A 64 7.01 -4.64 8.16
N LEU A 65 6.20 -4.06 7.26
CA LEU A 65 5.64 -2.73 7.41
C LEU A 65 4.59 -2.70 8.52
N GLN A 66 4.54 -1.58 9.20
CA GLN A 66 3.45 -1.14 10.07
C GLN A 66 2.60 -0.08 9.35
N TYR A 67 3.25 0.77 8.56
CA TYR A 67 2.60 1.82 7.77
C TYR A 67 2.98 1.70 6.29
N LEU A 68 1.98 1.77 5.42
CA LEU A 68 2.15 1.85 3.97
C LEU A 68 1.27 2.95 3.36
N GLY A 69 1.88 4.04 2.91
CA GLY A 69 1.23 5.08 2.13
C GLY A 69 1.55 4.94 0.64
N LEU A 70 0.53 4.72 -0.18
CA LEU A 70 0.62 4.64 -1.64
C LEU A 70 -0.47 5.47 -2.32
N GLN A 71 -1.02 6.49 -1.67
CA GLN A 71 -2.04 7.35 -2.27
C GLN A 71 -1.53 7.94 -3.59
N ALA A 72 -2.39 7.99 -4.62
CA ALA A 72 -2.07 8.63 -5.91
C ALA A 72 -0.77 8.11 -6.58
N CYS A 73 -0.56 6.79 -6.55
CA CYS A 73 0.62 6.09 -7.08
C CYS A 73 0.34 5.25 -8.35
N LYS A 74 -0.77 5.49 -9.05
CA LYS A 74 -1.20 4.76 -10.27
C LYS A 74 -0.99 3.24 -10.14
N LEU A 75 -1.44 2.67 -9.02
CA LEU A 75 -1.11 1.30 -8.63
C LEU A 75 -1.57 0.29 -9.68
N ASN A 76 -0.67 -0.63 -10.06
CA ASN A 76 -1.05 -1.79 -10.84
C ASN A 76 -1.58 -2.89 -9.93
N TRP A 77 -2.86 -2.80 -9.54
CA TRP A 77 -3.49 -3.80 -8.70
C TRP A 77 -3.74 -5.10 -9.47
N SER A 78 -3.20 -6.21 -8.98
CA SER A 78 -3.61 -7.54 -9.39
C SER A 78 -3.57 -8.50 -8.19
N GLU A 79 -4.47 -9.49 -8.20
CA GLU A 79 -4.51 -10.57 -7.19
C GLU A 79 -3.19 -11.37 -7.18
N GLY A 80 -2.46 -11.38 -8.30
CA GLY A 80 -1.19 -12.07 -8.44
C GLY A 80 0.02 -11.32 -7.86
N THR A 81 -0.10 -10.02 -7.58
CA THR A 81 1.02 -9.14 -7.23
C THR A 81 0.77 -8.39 -5.91
N MET A 82 0.09 -7.24 -5.96
CA MET A 82 -0.10 -6.35 -4.80
C MET A 82 -0.82 -7.06 -3.65
N ALA A 83 -1.90 -7.79 -3.96
CA ALA A 83 -2.65 -8.55 -2.96
C ALA A 83 -1.76 -9.58 -2.23
N LYS A 84 -0.88 -10.29 -2.96
CA LYS A 84 0.06 -11.23 -2.36
C LYS A 84 1.11 -10.52 -1.50
N PHE A 85 1.65 -9.40 -1.95
CA PHE A 85 2.59 -8.62 -1.16
C PHE A 85 1.98 -8.19 0.18
N LEU A 86 0.77 -7.62 0.15
CA LEU A 86 0.08 -7.19 1.35
C LEU A 86 -0.24 -8.37 2.29
N SER A 87 -0.58 -9.54 1.74
CA SER A 87 -0.80 -10.77 2.53
C SER A 87 0.45 -11.25 3.29
N LYS A 88 1.64 -10.72 2.96
CA LYS A 88 2.91 -11.02 3.64
C LYS A 88 3.31 -9.98 4.68
N GLN A 89 2.59 -8.85 4.78
CA GLN A 89 2.86 -7.81 5.77
C GLN A 89 2.03 -8.05 7.04
N ASN A 90 2.47 -8.99 7.88
CA ASN A 90 1.70 -9.42 9.05
C ASN A 90 1.61 -8.38 10.16
N ASN A 91 2.51 -7.40 10.15
CA ASN A 91 2.55 -6.31 11.14
C ASN A 91 1.89 -5.01 10.64
N LEU A 92 1.29 -5.04 9.45
CA LEU A 92 0.70 -3.85 8.86
C LEU A 92 -0.48 -3.40 9.72
N SER A 93 -0.51 -2.14 10.11
CA SER A 93 -1.57 -1.55 10.95
C SER A 93 -2.25 -0.36 10.26
N TYR A 94 -1.59 0.23 9.27
CA TYR A 94 -2.10 1.30 8.45
C TYR A 94 -1.76 1.10 6.98
N ILE A 95 -2.74 1.33 6.11
CA ILE A 95 -2.57 1.33 4.67
C ILE A 95 -3.43 2.43 4.05
N ASP A 96 -2.81 3.25 3.20
CA ASP A 96 -3.51 4.21 2.35
C ASP A 96 -3.24 3.90 0.88
N LEU A 97 -4.28 3.50 0.16
CA LEU A 97 -4.26 3.23 -1.28
C LEU A 97 -5.22 4.16 -2.04
N SER A 98 -5.69 5.25 -1.44
CA SER A 98 -6.62 6.19 -2.08
C SER A 98 -6.07 6.76 -3.39
N ASP A 99 -6.95 7.27 -4.26
CA ASP A 99 -6.60 7.89 -5.55
C ASP A 99 -5.81 6.99 -6.53
N ASN A 100 -6.11 5.69 -6.58
CA ASN A 100 -5.37 4.71 -7.41
C ASN A 100 -6.19 3.94 -8.46
N ASP A 101 -7.42 4.36 -8.79
CA ASP A 101 -8.30 3.66 -9.74
C ASP A 101 -8.40 2.15 -9.45
N LEU A 102 -8.64 1.78 -8.18
CA LEU A 102 -8.59 0.39 -7.73
C LEU A 102 -9.75 -0.45 -8.32
N PRO A 103 -9.49 -1.67 -8.80
CA PRO A 103 -10.54 -2.54 -9.37
C PRO A 103 -11.42 -3.19 -8.29
N ASP A 104 -12.59 -3.70 -8.66
CA ASP A 104 -13.53 -4.37 -7.75
C ASP A 104 -12.91 -5.50 -6.91
N SER A 105 -11.89 -6.18 -7.43
CA SER A 105 -11.17 -7.23 -6.69
C SER A 105 -10.45 -6.71 -5.43
N PHE A 106 -10.16 -5.41 -5.36
CA PHE A 106 -9.65 -4.76 -4.16
C PHE A 106 -10.67 -4.80 -3.01
N ALA A 107 -11.96 -4.56 -3.30
CA ALA A 107 -13.00 -4.61 -2.29
C ALA A 107 -13.13 -6.03 -1.68
N SER A 108 -13.03 -7.07 -2.51
CA SER A 108 -12.97 -8.46 -2.03
C SER A 108 -11.75 -8.71 -1.14
N TRP A 109 -10.57 -8.21 -1.53
CA TRP A 109 -9.36 -8.34 -0.73
C TRP A 109 -9.50 -7.67 0.65
N ILE A 110 -10.13 -6.49 0.74
CA ILE A 110 -10.42 -5.83 2.02
C ILE A 110 -11.29 -6.73 2.92
N LEU A 111 -12.35 -7.32 2.36
CA LEU A 111 -13.29 -8.14 3.13
C LEU A 111 -12.66 -9.41 3.70
N ASP A 112 -11.65 -9.95 3.02
CA ASP A 112 -10.91 -11.12 3.46
C ASP A 112 -9.83 -10.79 4.50
N ASN A 113 -9.26 -9.58 4.45
CA ASN A 113 -8.13 -9.14 5.29
C ASN A 113 -8.58 -8.19 6.42
N LYS A 114 -9.70 -8.52 7.09
CA LYS A 114 -10.49 -7.76 8.11
C LYS A 114 -9.74 -7.08 9.28
N THR A 115 -8.41 -7.05 9.28
CA THR A 115 -7.54 -6.61 10.36
C THR A 115 -6.71 -5.35 10.04
N LEU A 116 -6.77 -4.79 8.83
CA LEU A 116 -5.79 -3.78 8.36
C LEU A 116 -6.32 -2.34 8.19
N LEU A 117 -7.62 -2.09 8.35
CA LEU A 117 -8.23 -0.80 8.01
C LEU A 117 -8.55 0.01 9.25
N THR A 118 -7.57 0.73 9.79
CA THR A 118 -7.84 1.66 10.90
C THR A 118 -8.27 3.05 10.42
N GLU A 119 -7.97 3.49 9.20
CA GLU A 119 -8.52 4.75 8.65
C GLU A 119 -8.24 4.85 7.15
N LEU A 120 -9.22 4.54 6.31
CA LEU A 120 -9.23 4.99 4.91
C LEU A 120 -9.75 6.43 4.95
N ASP A 121 -8.87 7.41 4.80
CA ASP A 121 -9.24 8.82 4.95
C ASP A 121 -10.26 9.22 3.88
N ARG A 122 -11.24 10.00 4.31
CA ARG A 122 -12.36 10.45 3.50
C ARG A 122 -11.94 11.72 2.79
N GLU A 123 -11.85 11.65 1.46
CA GLU A 123 -12.50 12.57 0.52
C GLU A 123 -11.91 12.37 -0.88
N ASN A 124 -12.80 12.30 -1.87
CA ASN A 124 -12.53 12.16 -3.31
C ASN A 124 -12.13 10.78 -3.85
N ASP A 125 -13.08 9.85 -3.83
CA ASP A 125 -13.54 9.37 -5.13
C ASP A 125 -15.03 9.04 -5.10
N SER A 126 -15.76 9.71 -5.99
CA SER A 126 -17.20 9.52 -6.14
C SER A 126 -17.46 8.16 -6.78
N ALA A 127 -18.28 7.36 -6.08
CA ALA A 127 -18.89 6.10 -6.50
C ALA A 127 -18.05 4.82 -6.29
N THR A 128 -18.19 4.29 -5.06
CA THR A 128 -18.30 2.85 -4.69
C THR A 128 -17.24 2.40 -3.68
N LEU A 129 -17.39 2.85 -2.43
CA LEU A 129 -16.93 2.17 -1.20
C LEU A 129 -17.64 2.84 0.00
N LEU A 130 -18.98 2.87 -0.04
CA LEU A 130 -19.79 3.28 1.11
C LEU A 130 -19.79 2.18 2.17
N LEU A 131 -19.32 2.54 3.37
CA LEU A 131 -19.51 1.90 4.67
C LEU A 131 -18.89 0.50 4.89
N TYR A 132 -17.71 0.47 5.50
CA TYR A 132 -17.37 -0.41 6.63
C TYR A 132 -16.11 0.23 7.24
N PHE A 133 -16.16 1.12 8.24
CA PHE A 133 -16.16 0.78 9.66
C PHE A 133 -16.24 2.07 10.51
N ARG A 134 -17.45 2.58 10.77
CA ARG A 134 -17.65 3.43 11.96
C ARG A 134 -19.10 3.31 12.40
N HIS A 135 -19.29 2.72 13.58
CA HIS A 135 -20.57 2.38 14.25
C HIS A 135 -21.29 1.14 13.73
N SER A 136 -20.99 -0.02 14.34
CA SER A 136 -22.03 -0.91 14.87
C SER A 136 -21.39 -2.22 15.34
N LEU A 137 -21.12 -2.28 16.65
CA LEU A 137 -21.17 -3.53 17.39
C LEU A 137 -22.61 -3.85 17.86
N ASP A 138 -23.61 -3.14 17.35
CA ASP A 138 -25.02 -3.32 17.70
C ASP A 138 -25.83 -3.36 16.41
N THR A 139 -26.06 -4.57 15.87
CA THR A 139 -27.33 -5.03 15.26
C THR A 139 -27.03 -6.22 14.35
N LEU A 140 -26.75 -7.37 14.96
CA LEU A 140 -27.23 -8.64 14.43
C LEU A 140 -28.62 -8.89 15.05
N ILE A 141 -29.64 -8.11 14.71
CA ILE A 141 -31.03 -8.38 15.11
C ILE A 141 -31.99 -7.96 13.98
N ILE A 142 -32.50 -8.99 13.30
CA ILE A 142 -33.83 -9.14 12.66
C ILE A 142 -34.14 -8.38 11.35
N ALA A 143 -34.62 -9.19 10.40
CA ALA A 143 -35.30 -8.94 9.11
C ALA A 143 -34.41 -8.82 7.87
#